data_AF-A0A0R2F0I2-F1
#
_entry.id   AF-A0A0R2F0I2-F1
#
_cell.length_a   1.000
_cell.length_b   1.000
_cell.length_c   1.000
_cell.angle_alpha   90.00
_cell.angle_beta   90.00
_cell.angle_gamma   90.00
#
_symmetry.space_group_name_H-M   'P 1'
#
loop_
_entity.id
_entity.type
_entity.pdbx_description
1 polymer ?
#
loop_
_entity_poly.entity_id
_entity_poly.type
_entity_poly.pdbx_seq_one_letter_code
_entity_poly.pdbx_strand_id
1 'polypeptide(L)'
;MVQALNTKIDLEGNANAMMSPVNIKQGRMFYGDRGMEFRANAGGGYVQIPWDNVESVSMEIFLNFYYRGFFVKTTAGQEFEFVGAKAKQAVEIFRSHLKPEQIRRRKGVLERKK
;
A
#
# COMPACT_ATOMS: atom_id res chain seq x y z
N MET A 1 14.83 -17.08 -5.08
CA MET A 1 13.48 -16.59 -5.43
C MET A 1 12.71 -16.39 -4.13
N VAL A 2 12.01 -15.26 -3.96
CA VAL A 2 11.18 -15.05 -2.76
C VAL A 2 9.90 -15.87 -2.90
N GLN A 3 9.49 -16.56 -1.83
CA GLN A 3 8.23 -17.28 -1.80
C GLN A 3 7.08 -16.29 -1.65
N ALA A 4 6.00 -16.48 -2.40
CA ALA A 4 4.80 -15.64 -2.28
C ALA A 4 4.19 -15.75 -0.88
N LEU A 5 3.78 -14.62 -0.32
CA LEU A 5 3.07 -14.55 0.96
C LEU A 5 1.67 -15.11 0.83
N ASN A 6 0.94 -14.64 -0.20
CA ASN A 6 -0.46 -15.00 -0.41
C ASN A 6 -0.61 -16.33 -1.14
N THR A 7 -1.64 -17.08 -0.79
CA THR A 7 -2.08 -18.27 -1.54
C THR A 7 -3.24 -17.96 -2.49
N LYS A 8 -3.97 -16.89 -2.21
CA LYS A 8 -5.03 -16.36 -3.07
C LYS A 8 -4.85 -14.85 -3.24
N ILE A 9 -5.05 -14.37 -4.47
CA ILE A 9 -4.97 -12.96 -4.81
C ILE A 9 -6.39 -12.46 -5.06
N ASP A 10 -6.83 -11.46 -4.30
CA ASP A 10 -8.16 -10.85 -4.42
C ASP A 10 -8.13 -9.61 -5.33
N LEU A 11 -7.00 -8.89 -5.35
CA LEU A 11 -6.80 -7.74 -6.22
C LEU A 11 -5.33 -7.59 -6.61
N GLU A 12 -5.09 -7.14 -7.84
CA GLU A 12 -3.76 -6.75 -8.30
C GLU A 12 -3.81 -5.50 -9.17
N GLY A 13 -2.74 -4.72 -9.16
CA GLY A 13 -2.62 -3.52 -9.99
C GLY A 13 -1.21 -2.97 -10.07
N ASN A 14 -0.96 -2.17 -11.10
CA ASN A 14 0.32 -1.47 -11.27
C ASN A 14 0.53 -0.48 -10.12
N ALA A 15 1.75 -0.43 -9.61
CA ALA A 15 2.12 0.38 -8.47
C ALA A 15 3.54 0.92 -8.61
N ASN A 16 3.77 2.08 -7.99
CA ASN A 16 5.11 2.60 -7.74
C ASN A 16 5.39 2.52 -6.24
N ALA A 17 6.41 1.77 -5.85
CA ALA A 17 6.94 1.78 -4.49
C ALA A 17 7.96 2.92 -4.36
N MET A 18 7.66 3.89 -3.51
CA MET A 18 8.48 5.10 -3.32
C MET A 18 9.54 4.83 -2.24
N MET A 19 10.59 4.08 -2.60
CA MET A 19 11.63 3.64 -1.65
C MET A 19 12.45 4.82 -1.10
N SER A 20 12.61 5.89 -1.90
CA SER A 20 13.13 7.20 -1.48
C SER A 20 12.69 8.27 -2.50
N PRO A 21 12.91 9.57 -2.26
CA PRO A 21 12.59 10.62 -3.21
C PRO A 21 13.21 10.45 -4.60
N VAL A 22 14.34 9.73 -4.70
CA VAL A 22 15.08 9.49 -5.95
C VAL A 22 15.11 8.02 -6.37
N ASN A 23 14.50 7.12 -5.60
CA ASN A 23 14.46 5.68 -5.90
C ASN A 23 13.01 5.21 -5.92
N ILE A 24 12.43 5.18 -7.11
CA ILE A 24 11.05 4.75 -7.34
C ILE A 24 11.10 3.42 -8.09
N LYS A 25 10.49 2.38 -7.50
CA LYS A 25 10.39 1.06 -8.13
C LYS A 25 9.01 0.90 -8.75
N GLN A 26 8.98 0.79 -10.07
CA GLN A 26 7.78 0.38 -10.81
C GLN A 26 7.56 -1.12 -10.62
N GLY A 27 6.33 -1.51 -10.36
CA GLY A 27 5.99 -2.90 -10.11
C GLY A 27 4.50 -3.17 -10.10
N ARG A 28 4.15 -4.32 -9.53
CA ARG A 28 2.77 -4.73 -9.32
C ARG A 28 2.53 -4.95 -7.83
N MET A 29 1.42 -4.41 -7.36
CA MET A 29 0.87 -4.66 -6.02
C MET A 29 -0.15 -5.78 -6.10
N PHE A 30 -0.12 -6.67 -5.11
CA PHE A 30 -1.04 -7.77 -4.91
C PHE A 30 -1.61 -7.68 -3.49
N TYR A 31 -2.92 -7.86 -3.39
CA TYR A 31 -3.64 -7.96 -2.14
C TYR A 31 -4.25 -9.35 -2.08
N GLY A 32 -4.04 -10.08 -0.99
CA GLY A 32 -4.51 -11.44 -0.88
C GLY A 32 -4.86 -11.85 0.54
N ASP A 33 -5.04 -13.15 0.70
CA ASP A 33 -5.56 -13.78 1.91
C ASP A 33 -4.71 -13.55 3.16
N ARG A 34 -3.39 -13.37 3.01
CA ARG A 34 -2.44 -13.26 4.13
C ARG A 34 -1.80 -11.89 4.27
N GLY A 35 -1.84 -11.07 3.23
CA GLY A 35 -1.30 -9.73 3.27
C GLY A 35 -1.18 -9.03 1.93
N MET A 36 -0.34 -8.02 1.97
CA MET A 36 0.06 -7.19 0.84
C MET A 36 1.40 -7.63 0.29
N GLU A 37 1.55 -7.65 -1.03
CA GLU A 37 2.82 -7.90 -1.69
C GLU A 37 3.07 -6.90 -2.82
N PHE A 38 4.27 -6.33 -2.86
CA PHE A 38 4.76 -5.58 -4.01
C PHE A 38 5.91 -6.35 -4.67
N ARG A 39 5.91 -6.41 -6.00
CA ARG A 39 6.99 -6.99 -6.79
C ARG A 39 7.45 -5.99 -7.85
N ALA A 40 8.72 -5.61 -7.82
CA ALA A 40 9.31 -4.73 -8.80
C ALA A 40 9.40 -5.43 -10.17
N ASN A 41 9.15 -4.69 -11.25
CA ASN A 41 9.24 -5.22 -12.61
C ASN A 41 10.69 -5.54 -13.01
N ALA A 42 11.65 -4.78 -12.50
CA ALA A 42 13.07 -4.90 -12.84
C ALA A 42 13.99 -4.52 -11.67
N GLY A 43 15.24 -5.00 -11.74
CA GLY A 43 16.31 -4.64 -10.80
C GLY A 43 16.18 -5.23 -9.40
N GLY A 44 15.34 -6.26 -9.23
CA GLY A 44 15.07 -6.89 -7.93
C GLY A 44 14.32 -5.96 -6.96
N GLY A 45 13.48 -6.54 -6.12
CA GLY A 45 12.74 -5.80 -5.11
C GLY A 45 11.38 -6.43 -4.85
N TYR A 46 11.17 -6.84 -3.62
CA TYR A 46 9.88 -7.31 -3.14
C TYR A 46 9.62 -6.69 -1.78
N VAL A 47 8.35 -6.44 -1.49
CA VAL A 47 7.88 -6.08 -0.16
C VAL A 47 6.73 -7.02 0.15
N GLN A 48 6.74 -7.62 1.34
CA GLN A 48 5.65 -8.46 1.83
C GLN A 48 5.25 -7.94 3.20
N ILE A 49 3.97 -7.62 3.36
CA ILE A 49 3.42 -7.07 4.59
C ILE A 49 2.22 -7.95 4.98
N PRO A 50 2.43 -8.94 5.86
CA PRO A 50 1.33 -9.69 6.47
C PRO A 50 0.32 -8.76 7.13
N TRP A 51 -0.97 -9.10 7.09
CA TRP A 51 -2.02 -8.28 7.70
C TRP A 51 -1.75 -8.00 9.19
N ASP A 52 -1.26 -9.00 9.93
CA ASP A 52 -0.92 -8.90 11.36
C ASP A 52 0.23 -7.91 11.63
N ASN A 53 1.05 -7.62 10.63
CA ASN A 53 2.17 -6.69 10.74
C ASN A 53 1.79 -5.25 10.35
N VAL A 54 0.53 -4.99 10.00
CA VAL A 54 0.04 -3.65 9.67
C VAL A 54 -0.35 -2.91 10.95
N GLU A 55 0.35 -1.82 11.26
CA GLU A 55 -0.08 -0.89 12.31
C GLU A 55 -1.19 0.01 11.78
N SER A 56 -0.99 0.61 10.60
CA SER A 56 -2.02 1.43 9.94
C SER A 56 -1.80 1.55 8.43
N VAL A 57 -2.89 1.77 7.71
CA VAL A 57 -2.90 2.18 6.30
C VAL A 57 -3.45 3.59 6.21
N SER A 58 -2.69 4.51 5.64
CA SER A 58 -3.09 5.90 5.45
C SER A 58 -3.33 6.20 3.97
N MET A 59 -4.59 6.36 3.60
CA MET A 59 -5.03 6.66 2.23
C MET A 59 -4.74 8.12 1.89
N GLU A 60 -4.02 8.37 0.79
CA GLU A 60 -3.83 9.74 0.30
C GLU A 60 -4.83 10.06 -0.81
N ILE A 61 -5.74 10.99 -0.49
CA ILE A 61 -6.85 11.37 -1.36
C ILE A 61 -6.76 12.86 -1.65
N PHE A 62 -6.60 13.22 -2.92
CA PHE A 62 -6.65 14.61 -3.37
C PHE A 62 -8.08 15.00 -3.76
N LEU A 63 -8.45 16.25 -3.44
CA LEU A 63 -9.72 16.85 -3.79
C LEU A 63 -10.94 15.98 -3.40
N ASN A 64 -10.83 15.19 -2.34
CA ASN A 64 -11.84 14.23 -1.85
C ASN A 64 -12.21 13.06 -2.79
N PHE A 65 -11.79 13.01 -4.06
CA PHE A 65 -12.20 11.96 -5.00
C PHE A 65 -11.04 11.18 -5.64
N TYR A 66 -9.83 11.75 -5.68
CA TYR A 66 -8.70 11.16 -6.38
C TYR A 66 -7.77 10.41 -5.41
N TYR A 67 -7.82 9.08 -5.46
CA TYR A 67 -6.99 8.21 -4.63
C TYR A 67 -5.60 8.06 -5.26
N ARG A 68 -4.61 8.83 -4.79
CA ARG A 68 -3.25 8.78 -5.33
C ARG A 68 -2.55 7.47 -4.99
N GLY A 69 -2.77 6.98 -3.78
CA GLY A 69 -2.03 5.87 -3.20
C GLY A 69 -2.28 5.75 -1.71
N PHE A 70 -1.39 5.04 -1.02
CA PHE A 70 -1.45 4.87 0.41
C PHE A 70 -0.07 4.63 1.02
N PHE A 71 -0.01 4.84 2.33
CA PHE A 71 1.14 4.55 3.18
C PHE A 71 0.77 3.39 4.08
N VAL A 72 1.66 2.41 4.23
CA VAL A 72 1.52 1.31 5.17
C VAL A 72 2.58 1.46 6.24
N LYS A 73 2.15 1.73 7.47
CA LYS A 73 3.02 1.67 8.64
C LYS A 73 2.92 0.29 9.26
N THR A 74 4.06 -0.35 9.48
CA THR A 74 4.15 -1.67 10.09
C THR A 74 4.31 -1.57 11.60
N THR A 75 3.96 -2.64 12.32
CA THR A 75 4.15 -2.75 13.77
C THR A 75 5.63 -2.67 14.19
N ALA A 76 6.57 -2.98 13.28
CA ALA A 76 8.01 -2.83 13.46
C ALA A 76 8.51 -1.39 13.22
N GLY A 77 7.62 -0.44 12.91
CA GLY A 77 7.94 0.97 12.72
C GLY A 77 8.40 1.36 11.32
N GLN A 78 8.43 0.42 10.36
CA GLN A 78 8.72 0.72 8.95
C GLN A 78 7.50 1.35 8.27
N GLU A 79 7.72 2.31 7.38
CA GLU A 79 6.66 2.92 6.55
C GLU A 79 6.96 2.70 5.07
N PHE A 80 5.96 2.21 4.32
CA PHE A 80 6.03 2.00 2.88
C PHE A 80 5.01 2.86 2.16
N GLU A 81 5.42 3.51 1.08
CA GLU A 81 4.52 4.31 0.24
C GLU A 81 4.31 3.63 -1.11
N PHE A 82 3.05 3.44 -1.47
CA PHE A 82 2.63 2.90 -2.76
C PHE A 82 1.71 3.88 -3.48
N VAL A 83 2.13 4.31 -4.67
CA VAL A 83 1.36 5.19 -5.55
C VAL A 83 0.68 4.36 -6.64
N GLY A 84 -0.59 4.66 -6.91
CA GLY A 84 -1.45 3.86 -7.78
C GLY A 84 -2.01 2.66 -7.03
N ALA A 85 -1.60 1.45 -7.42
CA ALA A 85 -1.92 0.19 -6.74
C ALA A 85 -3.42 -0.10 -6.59
N LYS A 86 -4.28 0.48 -7.46
CA LYS A 86 -5.75 0.43 -7.32
C LYS A 86 -6.24 0.87 -5.93
N ALA A 87 -5.59 1.89 -5.34
CA ALA A 87 -5.85 2.36 -3.98
C ALA A 87 -7.34 2.53 -3.63
N LYS A 88 -8.17 3.08 -4.52
CA LYS A 88 -9.62 3.21 -4.29
C LYS A 88 -10.31 1.86 -4.07
N GLN A 89 -9.98 0.85 -4.86
CA GLN A 89 -10.58 -0.49 -4.77
C GLN A 89 -10.01 -1.27 -3.58
N ALA A 90 -8.75 -1.04 -3.24
CA ALA A 90 -8.09 -1.69 -2.10
C ALA A 90 -8.72 -1.32 -0.74
N VAL A 91 -9.47 -0.21 -0.65
CA VAL A 91 -10.16 0.21 0.59
C VAL A 91 -11.07 -0.90 1.14
N GLU A 92 -11.81 -1.61 0.30
CA GLU A 92 -12.70 -2.68 0.78
C GLU A 92 -11.92 -3.89 1.30
N ILE A 93 -10.75 -4.18 0.71
CA ILE A 93 -9.85 -5.24 1.18
C ILE A 93 -9.22 -4.84 2.52
N PHE A 94 -8.81 -3.58 2.68
CA PHE A 94 -8.33 -3.11 3.97
C PHE A 94 -9.40 -3.25 5.05
N ARG A 95 -10.67 -2.94 4.73
CA ARG A 95 -11.79 -3.12 5.67
C ARG A 95 -12.07 -4.57 6.02
N SER A 96 -11.73 -5.54 5.18
CA SER A 96 -11.91 -6.97 5.49
C SER A 96 -10.81 -7.55 6.38
N HIS A 97 -9.63 -6.92 6.44
CA HIS A 97 -8.48 -7.44 7.18
C HIS A 97 -8.01 -6.56 8.35
N LEU A 98 -8.37 -5.28 8.36
CA LEU A 98 -7.89 -4.30 9.35
C LEU A 98 -9.05 -3.71 10.14
N LYS A 99 -8.76 -3.31 11.39
CA LYS A 99 -9.72 -2.58 12.21
C LYS A 99 -9.96 -1.17 11.64
N PRO A 100 -11.15 -0.57 11.83
CA PRO A 100 -11.45 0.77 11.31
C PRO A 100 -10.42 1.84 11.70
N GLU A 101 -9.86 1.77 12.91
CA GLU A 101 -8.91 2.75 13.44
C GLU A 101 -7.51 2.66 12.78
N GLN A 102 -7.23 1.52 12.15
CA GLN A 102 -6.01 1.30 11.38
C GLN A 102 -6.12 1.91 9.98
N ILE A 103 -7.33 2.20 9.48
CA ILE A 103 -7.55 2.77 8.15
C ILE A 103 -7.77 4.28 8.29
N ARG A 104 -6.78 5.06 7.85
CA ARG A 104 -6.73 6.51 8.07
C ARG A 104 -6.81 7.25 6.75
N ARG A 105 -7.29 8.49 6.80
CA ARG A 105 -7.19 9.43 5.68
C ARG A 105 -6.02 10.38 5.91
N ARG A 106 -5.08 10.44 4.96
CA ARG A 106 -3.98 11.41 4.92
C ARG A 106 -4.39 12.58 4.05
N LYS A 107 -4.34 13.79 4.61
CA LYS A 107 -4.53 15.04 3.86
C LYS A 107 -3.37 15.28 2.91
N GLY A 108 -3.67 15.73 1.69
CA GLY A 108 -2.64 16.12 0.72
C GLY A 108 -1.81 17.31 1.21
N VAL A 109 -0.63 17.54 0.64
CA VAL A 109 0.25 18.67 1.02
C VAL A 109 -0.48 20.02 0.92
N LEU A 110 -1.33 20.20 -0.09
CA LEU A 110 -2.14 21.41 -0.27
C LEU A 110 -3.22 21.57 0.82
N GLU A 111 -3.79 20.46 1.31
CA GLU A 111 -4.82 20.46 2.35
C GLU A 111 -4.23 20.61 3.77
N ARG A 112 -2.94 20.29 3.96
CA ARG A 112 -2.22 20.45 5.23
C ARG A 112 -1.78 21.89 5.51
N LYS A 113 -1.70 22.74 4.48
CA LYS A 113 -1.26 24.14 4.59
C LYS A 113 -2.41 25.13 4.85
N LYS A 114 -3.65 24.66 4.91
CA LYS A 114 -4.83 25.43 5.32
C LYS A 114 -5.22 25.04 6.73
#